data_AF-A0AA37QGH0-F1
#
_entry.id   AF-A0AA37QGH0-F1
#
_cell.length_a   1.000
_cell.length_b   1.000
_cell.length_c   1.000
_cell.angle_alpha   90.00
_cell.angle_beta   90.00
_cell.angle_gamma   90.00
#
_symmetry.space_group_name_H-M   'P 1'
#
loop_
_entity.id
_entity.type
_entity.pdbx_description
1 polymer ?
#
loop_
_entity_poly.entity_id
_entity_poly.type
_entity_poly.pdbx_seq_one_letter_code
_entity_poly.pdbx_strand_id
1 'polypeptide(L)'
;MKQKTQVFLLPIGDHYRTRLTHTLEVSQNARTIGKALRLNEDLVEAIALGHDLGHTPFGHAGERALNNVCPCGFKHNEQSVRVVEVLEKQGEGLNLTWEVIDGIRNHKSAGMPATLEGQIVRLSDKIAYVNHDIDDAVRAGIMNEEELPKELRKVLGNSKRERLNTLTHDVIVNSMDKPKICMSEEVREALMELRAYMFTHVYENPLAKGEEDKAIRMVEDLYSYYETHMEKMPEQYLKQLQKGEMPEIAVCDYIAGMTDNFAVKKFEEIFIPQSWKF
;
A
#
# COMPACT_ATOMS: atom_id res chain seq x y z
N MET A 1 -6.05 6.83 4.71
CA MET A 1 -4.69 7.13 4.22
C MET A 1 -3.80 7.85 5.24
N LYS A 2 -4.19 9.02 5.78
CA LYS A 2 -3.31 9.81 6.69
C LYS A 2 -2.91 9.09 8.00
N GLN A 3 -3.72 8.16 8.49
CA GLN A 3 -3.48 7.44 9.75
C GLN A 3 -3.30 5.92 9.55
N LYS A 4 -2.86 5.51 8.36
CA LYS A 4 -2.50 4.12 8.06
C LYS A 4 -1.02 4.06 7.75
N THR A 5 -0.31 3.11 8.35
CA THR A 5 1.13 2.97 8.12
C THR A 5 1.41 2.21 6.83
N GLN A 6 2.54 2.54 6.20
CA GLN A 6 2.99 1.89 4.98
C GLN A 6 3.87 0.65 5.29
N VAL A 7 4.98 0.84 6.02
CA VAL A 7 5.98 -0.21 6.28
C VAL A 7 6.28 -0.42 7.78
N PHE A 8 6.66 0.61 8.53
CA PHE A 8 7.04 0.44 9.94
C PHE A 8 5.85 0.60 10.89
N LEU A 9 5.52 -0.43 11.67
CA LEU A 9 4.53 -0.32 12.74
C LEU A 9 4.97 0.76 13.74
N LEU A 10 4.29 1.91 13.71
CA LEU A 10 4.53 3.12 14.49
C LEU A 10 5.66 2.99 15.54
N PRO A 11 6.93 3.21 15.17
CA PRO A 11 7.92 3.63 16.13
C PRO A 11 7.47 5.03 16.54
N ILE A 12 7.22 5.25 17.83
CA ILE A 12 6.73 6.51 18.39
C ILE A 12 7.45 7.72 17.75
N GLY A 13 6.73 8.46 16.89
CA GLY A 13 7.23 9.65 16.20
C GLY A 13 6.42 10.02 14.95
N ASP A 14 5.92 11.27 14.90
CA ASP A 14 5.13 11.86 13.78
C ASP A 14 5.91 12.01 12.44
N HIS A 15 7.07 11.36 12.30
CA HIS A 15 8.02 11.56 11.20
C HIS A 15 8.13 10.39 10.21
N TYR A 16 7.35 9.31 10.39
CA TYR A 16 7.24 8.21 9.44
C TYR A 16 6.20 8.50 8.36
N ARG A 17 6.47 8.05 7.14
CA ARG A 17 5.59 8.30 6.00
C ARG A 17 4.28 7.54 6.17
N THR A 18 3.19 8.26 5.96
CA THR A 18 1.84 7.71 5.93
C THR A 18 1.55 7.22 4.51
N ARG A 19 0.53 6.38 4.35
CA ARG A 19 0.07 6.00 3.00
C ARG A 19 -0.34 7.19 2.15
N LEU A 20 -0.78 8.30 2.76
CA LEU A 20 -1.07 9.54 2.04
C LEU A 20 0.20 10.14 1.42
N THR A 21 1.30 10.22 2.18
CA THR A 21 2.55 10.77 1.66
C THR A 21 3.13 9.91 0.55
N HIS A 22 3.06 8.58 0.67
CA HIS A 22 3.42 7.64 -0.41
C HIS A 22 2.60 7.87 -1.67
N THR A 23 1.28 7.87 -1.52
CA THR A 23 0.33 8.06 -2.63
C THR A 23 0.60 9.38 -3.37
N LEU A 24 0.93 10.45 -2.66
CA LEU A 24 1.26 11.74 -3.26
C LEU A 24 2.56 11.68 -4.08
N GLU A 25 3.58 10.94 -3.66
CA GLU A 25 4.81 10.80 -4.44
C GLU A 25 4.69 9.85 -5.61
N VAL A 26 3.94 8.76 -5.45
CA VAL A 26 3.55 7.90 -6.57
C VAL A 26 2.87 8.76 -7.63
N SER A 27 1.90 9.58 -7.24
CA SER A 27 1.22 10.51 -8.15
C SER A 27 2.20 11.51 -8.80
N GLN A 28 3.05 12.18 -8.02
CA GLN A 28 4.01 13.15 -8.57
C GLN A 28 5.00 12.52 -9.56
N ASN A 29 5.55 11.36 -9.23
CA ASN A 29 6.47 10.64 -10.11
C ASN A 29 5.75 10.15 -11.37
N ALA A 30 4.60 9.48 -11.19
CA ALA A 30 3.83 8.95 -12.30
C ALA A 30 3.39 10.04 -13.27
N ARG A 31 2.91 11.18 -12.78
CA ARG A 31 2.55 12.33 -13.62
C ARG A 31 3.75 12.93 -14.34
N THR A 32 4.93 12.96 -13.72
CA THR A 32 6.15 13.42 -14.38
C THR A 32 6.48 12.54 -15.59
N ILE A 33 6.40 11.21 -15.43
CA ILE A 33 6.61 10.25 -16.53
C ILE A 33 5.51 10.39 -17.58
N GLY A 34 4.24 10.42 -17.16
CA GLY A 34 3.08 10.54 -18.05
C GLY A 34 3.13 11.81 -18.91
N LYS A 35 3.48 12.94 -18.29
CA LYS A 35 3.67 14.22 -18.98
C LYS A 35 4.81 14.17 -20.00
N ALA A 36 5.95 13.61 -19.63
CA ALA A 36 7.09 13.49 -20.54
C ALA A 36 6.80 12.59 -21.75
N LEU A 37 5.96 11.56 -21.56
CA LEU A 37 5.51 10.64 -22.60
C LEU A 37 4.25 11.12 -23.33
N ARG A 38 3.69 12.28 -22.98
CA ARG A 38 2.46 12.87 -23.56
C ARG A 38 1.24 11.96 -23.46
N LEU A 39 1.12 11.27 -22.32
CA LEU A 39 -0.02 10.42 -21.97
C LEU A 39 -1.06 11.19 -21.15
N ASN A 40 -2.18 10.56 -20.80
CA ASN A 40 -3.24 11.20 -20.04
C ASN A 40 -2.85 11.38 -18.56
N GLU A 41 -2.44 12.60 -18.20
CA GLU A 41 -2.04 12.94 -16.83
C GLU A 41 -3.17 12.73 -15.79
N ASP A 42 -4.42 13.00 -16.16
CA ASP A 42 -5.57 12.87 -15.25
C ASP A 42 -5.85 11.40 -14.93
N LEU A 43 -5.73 10.52 -15.94
CA LEU A 43 -5.86 9.08 -15.73
C LEU A 43 -4.74 8.54 -14.84
N VAL A 44 -3.50 8.98 -15.07
CA VAL A 44 -2.36 8.64 -14.20
C VAL A 44 -2.61 9.07 -12.76
N GLU A 45 -3.04 10.32 -12.55
CA GLU A 45 -3.30 10.84 -11.21
C GLU A 45 -4.45 10.10 -10.52
N ALA A 46 -5.56 9.85 -11.23
CA ALA A 46 -6.71 9.13 -10.68
C ALA A 46 -6.35 7.71 -10.24
N ILE A 47 -5.61 6.96 -11.07
CA ILE A 47 -5.13 5.63 -10.71
C ILE A 47 -4.17 5.70 -9.51
N ALA A 48 -3.21 6.63 -9.54
CA ALA A 48 -2.23 6.79 -8.45
C ALA A 48 -2.91 7.13 -7.12
N LEU A 49 -3.93 7.98 -7.10
CA LEU A 49 -4.65 8.31 -5.87
C LEU A 49 -5.53 7.15 -5.37
N GLY A 50 -5.99 6.28 -6.26
CA GLY A 50 -6.88 5.17 -5.93
C GLY A 50 -6.18 3.84 -5.58
N HIS A 51 -4.92 3.64 -5.98
CA HIS A 51 -4.27 2.32 -5.92
C HIS A 51 -4.21 1.72 -4.50
N ASP A 52 -4.06 2.57 -3.49
CA ASP A 52 -3.70 2.19 -2.13
C ASP A 52 -4.86 2.33 -1.11
N LEU A 53 -6.08 2.59 -1.58
CA LEU A 53 -7.26 2.83 -0.73
C LEU A 53 -7.64 1.64 0.16
N GLY A 54 -7.49 0.42 -0.36
CA GLY A 54 -7.93 -0.83 0.25
C GLY A 54 -6.95 -1.47 1.21
N HIS A 55 -5.80 -0.85 1.49
CA HIS A 55 -4.88 -1.42 2.47
C HIS A 55 -5.48 -1.44 3.87
N THR A 56 -5.24 -2.53 4.57
CA THR A 56 -5.61 -2.72 5.96
C THR A 56 -4.84 -1.79 6.90
N PRO A 57 -5.29 -1.64 8.15
CA PRO A 57 -4.40 -1.26 9.24
C PRO A 57 -3.10 -2.05 9.17
N PHE A 58 -1.98 -1.43 9.57
CA PHE A 58 -0.68 -2.11 9.67
C PHE A 58 -0.12 -2.61 8.33
N GLY A 59 -0.68 -2.14 7.20
CA GLY A 59 -0.18 -2.45 5.86
C GLY A 59 -0.14 -3.95 5.54
N HIS A 60 0.99 -4.44 5.05
CA HIS A 60 1.12 -5.84 4.62
C HIS A 60 0.90 -6.85 5.76
N ALA A 61 1.14 -6.45 7.02
CA ALA A 61 0.86 -7.30 8.16
C ALA A 61 -0.64 -7.57 8.33
N GLY A 62 -1.47 -6.52 8.26
CA GLY A 62 -2.92 -6.65 8.31
C GLY A 62 -3.49 -7.38 7.08
N GLU A 63 -2.89 -7.20 5.91
CA GLU A 63 -3.29 -7.92 4.69
C GLU A 63 -3.06 -9.44 4.85
N ARG A 64 -1.90 -9.84 5.36
CA ARG A 64 -1.61 -11.25 5.65
C ARG A 64 -2.55 -11.81 6.72
N ALA A 65 -2.78 -11.05 7.79
CA ALA A 65 -3.72 -11.44 8.85
C ALA A 65 -5.12 -11.71 8.29
N LEU A 66 -5.71 -10.76 7.56
CA LEU A 66 -7.03 -10.95 6.95
C LEU A 66 -7.04 -12.09 5.94
N ASN A 67 -5.99 -12.25 5.14
CA ASN A 67 -5.92 -13.35 4.16
C ASN A 67 -5.79 -14.73 4.83
N ASN A 68 -5.26 -14.81 6.06
CA ASN A 68 -5.18 -16.06 6.82
C ASN A 68 -6.54 -16.49 7.40
N VAL A 69 -7.33 -15.52 7.88
CA VAL A 69 -8.58 -15.80 8.62
C VAL A 69 -9.83 -15.73 7.76
N CYS A 70 -9.84 -14.92 6.70
CA CYS A 70 -10.98 -14.81 5.80
C CYS A 70 -11.00 -15.99 4.81
N PRO A 71 -12.05 -16.84 4.81
CA PRO A 71 -12.17 -17.96 3.88
C PRO A 71 -12.15 -17.56 2.40
N CYS A 72 -12.54 -16.32 2.10
CA CYS A 72 -12.55 -15.76 0.74
C CYS A 72 -11.19 -15.22 0.30
N GLY A 73 -10.20 -15.20 1.21
CA GLY A 73 -8.93 -14.51 1.03
C GLY A 73 -9.06 -13.00 1.12
N PHE A 74 -7.92 -12.31 1.09
CA PHE A 74 -7.87 -10.84 1.10
C PHE A 74 -6.68 -10.33 0.29
N LYS A 75 -6.91 -9.31 -0.54
CA LYS A 75 -5.85 -8.61 -1.27
C LYS A 75 -6.14 -7.12 -1.34
N HIS A 76 -5.13 -6.31 -1.00
CA HIS A 76 -5.29 -4.85 -0.88
C HIS A 76 -5.78 -4.19 -2.18
N ASN A 77 -5.33 -4.62 -3.35
CA ASN A 77 -5.71 -4.06 -4.64
C ASN A 77 -7.17 -4.39 -5.02
N GLU A 78 -7.65 -5.59 -4.68
CA GLU A 78 -9.06 -5.97 -4.89
C GLU A 78 -9.94 -5.20 -3.91
N GLN A 79 -9.45 -5.00 -2.68
CA GLN A 79 -10.12 -4.13 -1.72
C GLN A 79 -10.13 -2.66 -2.16
N SER A 80 -9.06 -2.13 -2.77
CA SER A 80 -9.05 -0.74 -3.30
C SER A 80 -10.13 -0.55 -4.36
N VAL A 81 -10.30 -1.56 -5.23
CA VAL A 81 -11.38 -1.58 -6.22
C VAL A 81 -12.75 -1.65 -5.54
N ARG A 82 -12.92 -2.53 -4.56
CA ARG A 82 -14.17 -2.66 -3.80
C ARG A 82 -14.55 -1.37 -3.07
N VAL A 83 -13.56 -0.63 -2.54
CA VAL A 83 -13.79 0.68 -1.92
C VAL A 83 -14.46 1.63 -2.93
N VAL A 84 -13.92 1.73 -4.13
CA VAL A 84 -14.42 2.67 -5.15
C VAL A 84 -15.65 2.17 -5.92
N GLU A 85 -15.89 0.86 -6.03
CA GLU A 85 -17.05 0.30 -6.73
C GLU A 85 -18.25 0.06 -5.82
N VAL A 86 -18.02 -0.23 -4.53
CA VAL A 86 -19.06 -0.73 -3.62
C VAL A 86 -19.16 0.05 -2.32
N LEU A 87 -18.05 0.40 -1.65
CA LEU A 87 -18.13 0.88 -0.26
C LEU A 87 -18.41 2.38 -0.15
N GLU A 88 -17.77 3.19 -1.01
CA GLU A 88 -17.90 4.64 -0.99
C GLU A 88 -19.34 5.09 -1.31
N LYS A 89 -19.67 6.33 -0.91
CA LYS A 89 -21.02 6.90 -1.04
C LYS A 89 -22.13 5.99 -0.49
N GLN A 90 -21.94 5.50 0.73
CA GLN A 90 -22.95 4.69 1.45
C GLN A 90 -23.40 3.42 0.68
N GLY A 91 -22.52 2.81 -0.09
CA GLY A 91 -22.85 1.60 -0.85
C GLY A 91 -23.12 1.82 -2.34
N GLU A 92 -22.95 3.03 -2.87
CA GLU A 92 -23.21 3.36 -4.29
C GLU A 92 -21.94 3.29 -5.16
N GLY A 93 -20.76 3.31 -4.53
CA GLY A 93 -19.49 3.46 -5.22
C GLY A 93 -19.29 4.86 -5.80
N LEU A 94 -18.19 5.06 -6.51
CA LEU A 94 -17.78 6.33 -7.10
C LEU A 94 -18.12 6.43 -8.59
N ASN A 95 -18.52 5.34 -9.24
CA ASN A 95 -18.79 5.25 -10.68
C ASN A 95 -17.60 5.78 -11.52
N LEU A 96 -16.40 5.27 -11.22
CA LEU A 96 -15.18 5.63 -11.94
C LEU A 96 -15.14 4.96 -13.31
N THR A 97 -14.30 5.50 -14.21
CA THR A 97 -14.09 4.88 -15.52
C THR A 97 -13.39 3.54 -15.40
N TRP A 98 -13.61 2.67 -16.38
CA TRP A 98 -13.04 1.32 -16.40
C TRP A 98 -11.51 1.35 -16.34
N GLU A 99 -10.86 2.31 -17.00
CA GLU A 99 -9.41 2.47 -17.03
C GLU A 99 -8.82 2.76 -15.64
N VAL A 100 -9.55 3.53 -14.82
CA VAL A 100 -9.15 3.82 -13.44
C VAL A 100 -9.25 2.55 -12.60
N ILE A 101 -10.37 1.82 -12.71
CA ILE A 101 -10.59 0.57 -11.98
C ILE A 101 -9.56 -0.49 -12.37
N ASP A 102 -9.27 -0.64 -13.67
CA ASP A 102 -8.23 -1.56 -14.16
C ASP A 102 -6.84 -1.18 -13.62
N GLY A 103 -6.48 0.10 -13.69
CA GLY A 103 -5.23 0.61 -13.13
C GLY A 103 -5.09 0.30 -11.63
N ILE A 104 -6.13 0.58 -10.84
CA ILE A 104 -6.16 0.27 -9.40
C ILE A 104 -6.06 -1.24 -9.17
N ARG A 105 -6.78 -2.07 -9.94
CA ARG A 105 -6.77 -3.53 -9.76
C ARG A 105 -5.40 -4.13 -10.07
N ASN A 106 -4.76 -3.67 -11.14
CA ASN A 106 -3.63 -4.36 -11.75
C ASN A 106 -2.27 -3.71 -11.48
N HIS A 107 -2.19 -2.66 -10.64
CA HIS A 107 -0.92 -1.96 -10.35
C HIS A 107 0.15 -2.83 -9.66
N LYS A 108 -0.20 -3.97 -9.06
CA LYS A 108 0.75 -4.82 -8.32
C LYS A 108 1.85 -5.39 -9.23
N SER A 109 2.93 -5.86 -8.62
CA SER A 109 4.05 -6.50 -9.34
C SER A 109 3.62 -7.67 -10.24
N ALA A 110 2.70 -8.52 -9.77
CA ALA A 110 2.17 -9.65 -10.54
C ALA A 110 1.04 -9.26 -11.53
N GLY A 111 0.52 -8.03 -11.43
CA GLY A 111 -0.47 -7.50 -12.37
C GLY A 111 0.16 -6.78 -13.55
N MET A 112 -0.65 -6.49 -14.55
CA MET A 112 -0.31 -5.64 -15.69
C MET A 112 -1.53 -4.82 -16.07
N PRO A 113 -1.56 -3.50 -15.80
CA PRO A 113 -2.64 -2.64 -16.26
C PRO A 113 -2.72 -2.60 -17.79
N ALA A 114 -3.95 -2.49 -18.29
CA ALA A 114 -4.24 -2.45 -19.72
C ALA A 114 -3.76 -1.14 -20.36
N THR A 115 -3.81 -0.03 -19.63
CA THR A 115 -3.38 1.29 -20.11
C THR A 115 -1.90 1.55 -19.83
N LEU A 116 -1.27 2.38 -20.66
CA LEU A 116 0.10 2.82 -20.42
C LEU A 116 0.19 3.67 -19.14
N GLU A 117 -0.85 4.45 -18.85
CA GLU A 117 -1.00 5.24 -17.64
C GLU A 117 -0.99 4.35 -16.39
N GLY A 118 -1.74 3.24 -16.39
CA GLY A 118 -1.71 2.26 -15.32
C GLY A 118 -0.33 1.60 -15.19
N GLN A 119 0.32 1.28 -16.30
CA GLN A 119 1.69 0.73 -16.29
C GLN A 119 2.71 1.70 -15.69
N ILE A 120 2.55 3.00 -15.92
CA ILE A 120 3.37 4.04 -15.28
C ILE A 120 3.15 4.00 -13.77
N VAL A 121 1.89 4.05 -13.29
CA VAL A 121 1.60 4.01 -11.85
C VAL A 121 2.19 2.76 -11.20
N ARG A 122 2.07 1.60 -11.85
CA ARG A 122 2.69 0.34 -11.40
C ARG A 122 4.21 0.43 -11.23
N LEU A 123 4.92 1.16 -12.08
CA LEU A 123 6.37 1.36 -11.93
C LEU A 123 6.68 2.44 -10.90
N SER A 124 5.95 3.55 -10.92
CA SER A 124 6.12 4.66 -9.98
C SER A 124 5.87 4.24 -8.53
N ASP A 125 4.93 3.33 -8.27
CA ASP A 125 4.71 2.73 -6.96
C ASP A 125 5.96 2.01 -6.44
N LYS A 126 6.60 1.18 -7.28
CA LYS A 126 7.86 0.49 -6.92
C LYS A 126 9.02 1.46 -6.69
N ILE A 127 9.08 2.52 -7.51
CA ILE A 127 10.11 3.56 -7.39
C ILE A 127 9.92 4.33 -6.08
N ALA A 128 8.69 4.72 -5.74
CA ALA A 128 8.40 5.40 -4.48
C ALA A 128 8.73 4.50 -3.29
N TYR A 129 8.20 3.28 -3.28
CA TYR A 129 8.41 2.29 -2.22
C TYR A 129 9.88 2.15 -1.84
N VAL A 130 10.75 1.87 -2.83
CA VAL A 130 12.17 1.62 -2.53
C VAL A 130 12.89 2.86 -1.98
N ASN A 131 12.54 4.05 -2.45
CA ASN A 131 13.20 5.28 -1.99
C ASN A 131 12.76 5.66 -0.58
N HIS A 132 11.49 5.47 -0.26
CA HIS A 132 10.97 5.85 1.05
C HIS A 132 11.31 4.85 2.13
N ASP A 133 11.38 3.56 1.79
CA ASP A 133 11.77 2.55 2.77
C ASP A 133 13.25 2.65 3.14
N ILE A 134 14.10 3.07 2.20
CA ILE A 134 15.50 3.43 2.50
C ILE A 134 15.53 4.64 3.43
N ASP A 135 14.82 5.73 3.11
CA ASP A 135 14.74 6.92 3.96
C ASP A 135 14.27 6.58 5.39
N ASP A 136 13.22 5.76 5.52
CA ASP A 136 12.63 5.41 6.81
C ASP A 136 13.54 4.46 7.59
N ALA A 137 14.20 3.50 6.94
CA ALA A 137 15.19 2.62 7.57
C ALA A 137 16.42 3.39 8.06
N VAL A 138 16.89 4.38 7.28
CA VAL A 138 17.99 5.27 7.69
C VAL A 138 17.58 6.11 8.89
N ARG A 139 16.37 6.70 8.89
CA ARG A 139 15.87 7.46 10.04
C ARG A 139 15.68 6.62 11.30
N ALA A 140 15.24 5.37 11.14
CA ALA A 140 15.09 4.43 12.23
C ALA A 140 16.45 3.90 12.76
N GLY A 141 17.57 4.27 12.12
CA GLY A 141 18.91 3.78 12.47
C GLY A 141 19.10 2.29 12.18
N ILE A 142 18.24 1.70 11.34
CA ILE A 142 18.31 0.29 10.93
C ILE A 142 19.45 0.08 9.93
N MET A 143 19.75 1.09 9.10
CA MET A 143 20.79 1.04 8.09
C MET A 143 21.35 2.43 7.78
N ASN A 144 22.41 2.49 6.97
CA ASN A 144 22.92 3.72 6.37
C ASN A 144 22.88 3.67 4.84
N GLU A 145 22.72 4.82 4.16
CA GLU A 145 22.72 4.90 2.67
C GLU A 145 24.00 4.30 2.06
N GLU A 146 25.13 4.45 2.77
CA GLU A 146 26.44 3.94 2.34
C GLU A 146 26.57 2.42 2.42
N GLU A 147 25.70 1.74 3.19
CA GLU A 147 25.66 0.27 3.31
C GLU A 147 25.01 -0.37 2.08
N LEU A 148 24.27 0.41 1.28
CA LEU A 148 23.73 -0.08 0.03
C LEU A 148 24.85 -0.57 -0.90
N PRO A 149 24.66 -1.72 -1.59
CA PRO A 149 25.67 -2.29 -2.47
C PRO A 149 26.21 -1.28 -3.47
N LYS A 150 27.56 -1.20 -3.58
CA LYS A 150 28.23 -0.22 -4.44
C LYS A 150 27.83 -0.34 -5.90
N GLU A 151 27.63 -1.56 -6.39
CA GLU A 151 27.19 -1.81 -7.77
C GLU A 151 25.79 -1.21 -8.02
N LEU A 152 24.86 -1.36 -7.07
CA LEU A 152 23.52 -0.76 -7.18
C LEU A 152 23.57 0.76 -7.11
N ARG A 153 24.40 1.34 -6.24
CA ARG A 153 24.59 2.80 -6.16
C ARG A 153 25.25 3.38 -7.41
N LYS A 154 26.10 2.62 -8.10
CA LYS A 154 26.71 3.04 -9.36
C LYS A 154 25.68 3.15 -10.49
N VAL A 155 24.72 2.22 -10.54
CA VAL A 155 23.64 2.23 -11.55
C VAL A 155 22.57 3.24 -11.18
N LEU A 156 22.07 3.20 -9.95
CA LEU A 156 20.88 3.94 -9.55
C LEU A 156 21.20 5.35 -9.03
N GLY A 157 22.31 5.52 -8.32
CA GLY A 157 22.70 6.78 -7.66
C GLY A 157 23.03 6.60 -6.18
N ASN A 158 23.72 7.59 -5.61
CA ASN A 158 24.20 7.57 -4.22
C ASN A 158 23.31 8.34 -3.24
N SER A 159 22.22 8.94 -3.74
CA SER A 159 21.23 9.61 -2.92
C SER A 159 19.84 9.32 -3.45
N LYS A 160 18.82 9.51 -2.61
CA LYS A 160 17.41 9.49 -3.02
C LYS A 160 17.15 10.33 -4.27
N ARG A 161 17.72 11.54 -4.34
CA ARG A 161 17.51 12.45 -5.48
C ARG A 161 18.10 11.87 -6.77
N GLU A 162 19.33 11.36 -6.72
CA GLU A 162 19.96 10.72 -7.87
C GLU A 162 19.19 9.47 -8.31
N ARG A 163 18.80 8.63 -7.35
CA ARG A 163 18.01 7.41 -7.59
C ARG A 163 16.68 7.69 -8.27
N LEU A 164 15.91 8.64 -7.75
CA LEU A 164 14.65 9.07 -8.36
C LEU A 164 14.87 9.61 -9.77
N ASN A 165 15.89 10.45 -9.98
CA ASN A 165 16.21 11.00 -11.29
C ASN A 165 16.56 9.89 -12.30
N THR A 166 17.46 8.97 -11.95
CA THR A 166 17.87 7.86 -12.80
C THR A 166 16.67 6.99 -13.18
N LEU A 167 15.89 6.54 -12.21
CA LEU A 167 14.73 5.68 -12.44
C LEU A 167 13.68 6.36 -13.33
N THR A 168 13.38 7.63 -13.05
CA THR A 168 12.37 8.40 -13.81
C THR A 168 12.83 8.63 -15.25
N HIS A 169 14.08 9.09 -15.44
CA HIS A 169 14.63 9.33 -16.77
C HIS A 169 14.75 8.05 -17.59
N ASP A 170 15.20 6.95 -16.98
CA ASP A 170 15.35 5.67 -17.65
C ASP A 170 13.99 5.14 -18.15
N VAL A 171 12.94 5.22 -17.32
CA VAL A 171 11.58 4.86 -17.76
C VAL A 171 11.15 5.72 -18.96
N ILE A 172 11.35 7.03 -18.90
CA ILE A 172 10.93 7.95 -19.99
C ILE A 172 11.67 7.62 -21.28
N VAL A 173 13.00 7.56 -21.25
CA VAL A 173 13.85 7.33 -22.44
C VAL A 173 13.55 5.97 -23.06
N ASN A 174 13.35 4.94 -22.24
CA ASN A 174 13.09 3.59 -22.73
C ASN A 174 11.63 3.34 -23.14
N SER A 175 10.70 4.24 -22.81
CA SER A 175 9.28 4.11 -23.16
C SER A 175 8.84 5.07 -24.28
N MET A 176 9.64 6.08 -24.61
CA MET A 176 9.33 7.06 -25.65
C MET A 176 9.05 6.39 -27.00
N ASP A 177 7.94 6.78 -27.63
CA ASP A 177 7.47 6.28 -28.92
C ASP A 177 7.29 4.74 -29.00
N LYS A 178 7.06 4.08 -27.85
CA LYS A 178 6.80 2.63 -27.77
C LYS A 178 5.40 2.34 -27.23
N PRO A 179 4.78 1.22 -27.63
CA PRO A 179 3.46 0.80 -27.15
C PRO A 179 3.51 0.11 -25.76
N LYS A 180 4.56 0.38 -24.97
CA LYS A 180 4.76 -0.22 -23.65
C LYS A 180 5.63 0.67 -22.78
N ILE A 181 5.40 0.60 -21.47
CA ILE A 181 6.24 1.28 -20.48
C ILE A 181 7.31 0.31 -19.98
N CYS A 182 8.59 0.68 -20.12
CA CYS A 182 9.71 -0.16 -19.68
C CYS A 182 10.91 0.66 -19.22
N MET A 183 11.70 0.03 -18.34
CA MET A 183 13.06 0.44 -18.00
C MET A 183 14.05 -0.26 -18.92
N SER A 184 15.30 0.22 -18.97
CA SER A 184 16.43 -0.55 -19.48
C SER A 184 16.65 -1.80 -18.59
N GLU A 185 17.30 -2.81 -19.15
CA GLU A 185 17.53 -4.07 -18.41
C GLU A 185 18.42 -3.85 -17.18
N GLU A 186 19.50 -3.09 -17.33
CA GLU A 186 20.44 -2.75 -16.25
C GLU A 186 19.74 -2.05 -15.07
N VAL A 187 18.90 -1.03 -15.36
CA VAL A 187 18.17 -0.30 -14.31
C VAL A 187 17.07 -1.16 -13.69
N ARG A 188 16.38 -1.98 -14.48
CA ARG A 188 15.35 -2.91 -14.01
C ARG A 188 15.94 -3.94 -13.04
N GLU A 189 17.07 -4.54 -13.39
CA GLU A 189 17.79 -5.50 -12.55
C GLU A 189 18.26 -4.84 -11.26
N ALA A 190 18.91 -3.68 -11.34
CA ALA A 190 19.36 -2.95 -10.16
C ALA A 190 18.20 -2.58 -9.21
N LEU A 191 17.04 -2.17 -9.73
CA LEU A 191 15.85 -1.91 -8.91
C LEU A 191 15.33 -3.18 -8.23
N MET A 192 15.31 -4.32 -8.93
CA MET A 192 14.87 -5.59 -8.35
C MET A 192 15.82 -6.08 -7.26
N GLU A 193 17.12 -6.01 -7.50
CA GLU A 193 18.15 -6.37 -6.51
C GLU A 193 18.09 -5.44 -5.29
N LEU A 194 17.88 -4.14 -5.49
CA LEU A 194 17.71 -3.19 -4.39
C LEU A 194 16.49 -3.54 -3.54
N ARG A 195 15.36 -3.89 -4.17
CA ARG A 195 14.16 -4.33 -3.42
C ARG A 195 14.42 -5.61 -2.65
N ALA A 196 15.15 -6.57 -3.22
CA ALA A 196 15.53 -7.81 -2.54
C ALA A 196 16.47 -7.53 -1.36
N TYR A 197 17.45 -6.64 -1.53
CA TYR A 197 18.35 -6.20 -0.48
C TYR A 197 17.57 -5.57 0.68
N MET A 198 16.66 -4.63 0.37
CA MET A 198 15.79 -4.01 1.37
C MET A 198 14.95 -5.05 2.10
N PHE A 199 14.37 -6.01 1.38
CA PHE A 199 13.60 -7.12 1.96
C PHE A 199 14.37 -7.81 3.10
N THR A 200 15.59 -8.29 2.80
CA THR A 200 16.42 -9.04 3.75
C THR A 200 16.99 -8.17 4.87
N HIS A 201 17.38 -6.92 4.62
CA HIS A 201 18.11 -6.11 5.62
C HIS A 201 17.20 -5.24 6.49
N VAL A 202 15.99 -4.93 6.03
CA VAL A 202 15.06 -4.04 6.73
C VAL A 202 13.83 -4.79 7.24
N TYR A 203 13.15 -5.57 6.41
CA TYR A 203 11.88 -6.21 6.80
C TYR A 203 12.11 -7.50 7.60
N GLU A 204 13.20 -8.22 7.34
CA GLU A 204 13.58 -9.39 8.17
C GLU A 204 14.31 -9.00 9.46
N ASN A 205 14.50 -7.69 9.72
CA ASN A 205 15.15 -7.22 10.94
C ASN A 205 14.32 -7.63 12.18
N PRO A 206 14.93 -8.28 13.20
CA PRO A 206 14.21 -8.72 14.40
C PRO A 206 13.42 -7.62 15.12
N LEU A 207 13.87 -6.37 15.08
CA LEU A 207 13.16 -5.24 15.68
C LEU A 207 11.86 -4.93 14.94
N ALA A 208 11.86 -5.00 13.61
CA ALA A 208 10.67 -4.79 12.80
C ALA A 208 9.68 -5.96 12.93
N LYS A 209 10.21 -7.19 12.98
CA LYS A 209 9.40 -8.42 13.05
C LYS A 209 8.67 -8.60 14.39
N GLY A 210 9.25 -8.14 15.49
CA GLY A 210 8.67 -8.32 16.83
C GLY A 210 7.31 -7.66 17.05
N GLU A 211 7.09 -6.48 16.45
CA GLU A 211 5.78 -5.81 16.48
C GLU A 211 4.83 -6.35 15.39
N GLU A 212 5.39 -6.87 14.28
CA GLU A 212 4.62 -7.41 13.16
C GLU A 212 3.74 -8.58 13.58
N ASP A 213 4.28 -9.50 14.37
CA ASP A 213 3.52 -10.64 14.91
C ASP A 213 2.37 -10.21 15.82
N LYS A 214 2.53 -9.10 16.56
CA LYS A 214 1.46 -8.55 17.41
C LYS A 214 0.35 -7.92 16.56
N ALA A 215 0.72 -7.19 15.52
CA ALA A 215 -0.24 -6.58 14.59
C ALA A 215 -1.06 -7.64 13.84
N ILE A 216 -0.41 -8.75 13.43
CA ILE A 216 -1.11 -9.87 12.80
C ILE A 216 -2.16 -10.44 13.76
N ARG A 217 -1.74 -10.87 14.96
CA ARG A 217 -2.66 -11.45 15.95
C ARG A 217 -3.81 -10.52 16.31
N MET A 218 -3.51 -9.23 16.50
CA MET A 218 -4.54 -8.22 16.77
C MET A 218 -5.62 -8.18 15.69
N VAL A 219 -5.23 -8.22 14.41
CA VAL A 219 -6.17 -8.20 13.29
C VAL A 219 -6.95 -9.52 13.19
N GLU A 220 -6.31 -10.67 13.42
CA GLU A 220 -6.95 -11.99 13.44
C GLU A 220 -7.98 -12.11 14.57
N ASP A 221 -7.66 -11.60 15.77
CA ASP A 221 -8.56 -11.55 16.92
C ASP A 221 -9.75 -10.61 16.67
N LEU A 222 -9.50 -9.42 16.08
CA LEU A 222 -10.57 -8.50 15.69
C LEU A 222 -11.52 -9.14 14.67
N TYR A 223 -10.98 -9.89 13.69
CA TYR A 223 -11.79 -10.62 12.71
C TYR A 223 -12.69 -11.64 13.40
N SER A 224 -12.10 -12.50 14.23
CA SER A 224 -12.84 -13.55 14.97
C SER A 224 -13.94 -12.97 15.87
N TYR A 225 -13.68 -11.81 16.48
CA TYR A 225 -14.68 -11.11 17.27
C TYR A 225 -15.87 -10.62 16.44
N TYR A 226 -15.62 -9.91 15.33
CA TYR A 226 -16.69 -9.34 14.51
C TYR A 226 -17.44 -10.39 13.67
N GLU A 227 -16.81 -11.53 13.38
CA GLU A 227 -17.49 -12.68 12.79
C GLU A 227 -18.63 -13.18 13.69
N THR A 228 -18.43 -13.17 15.01
CA THR A 228 -19.43 -13.62 15.99
C THR A 228 -20.32 -12.50 16.53
N HIS A 229 -19.91 -11.24 16.36
CA HIS A 229 -20.60 -10.05 16.90
C HIS A 229 -20.83 -8.99 15.81
N MET A 230 -21.42 -9.40 14.67
CA MET A 230 -21.62 -8.52 13.53
C MET A 230 -22.45 -7.27 13.86
N GLU A 231 -23.37 -7.37 14.82
CA GLU A 231 -24.22 -6.26 15.29
C GLU A 231 -23.42 -5.11 15.92
N LYS A 232 -22.14 -5.34 16.26
CA LYS A 232 -21.21 -4.31 16.76
C LYS A 232 -20.55 -3.51 15.64
N MET A 233 -20.67 -3.95 14.38
CA MET A 233 -20.16 -3.20 13.23
C MET A 233 -21.04 -1.98 12.93
N PRO A 234 -20.48 -0.91 12.35
CA PRO A 234 -21.26 0.25 11.92
C PRO A 234 -22.42 -0.11 10.98
N GLU A 235 -23.52 0.64 11.05
CA GLU A 235 -24.78 0.38 10.32
C GLU A 235 -24.58 0.20 8.80
N GLN A 236 -23.59 0.88 8.21
CA GLN A 236 -23.29 0.76 6.78
C GLN A 236 -22.93 -0.67 6.36
N TYR A 237 -22.20 -1.42 7.19
CA TYR A 237 -21.83 -2.81 6.91
C TYR A 237 -23.00 -3.76 7.18
N LEU A 238 -23.82 -3.45 8.18
CA LEU A 238 -25.08 -4.18 8.43
C LEU A 238 -26.06 -4.05 7.25
N LYS A 239 -26.13 -2.88 6.62
CA LYS A 239 -26.92 -2.65 5.40
C LYS A 239 -26.40 -3.47 4.22
N GLN A 240 -25.09 -3.68 4.10
CA GLN A 240 -24.53 -4.54 3.06
C GLN A 240 -24.93 -6.01 3.27
N LEU A 241 -24.91 -6.49 4.51
CA LEU A 241 -25.40 -7.84 4.84
C LEU A 241 -26.87 -8.01 4.47
N GLN A 242 -27.71 -7.00 4.76
CA GLN A 242 -29.12 -7.02 4.36
C GLN A 242 -29.32 -7.03 2.84
N LYS A 243 -28.38 -6.48 2.08
CA LYS A 243 -28.36 -6.52 0.61
C LYS A 243 -27.80 -7.83 0.05
N GLY A 244 -27.39 -8.78 0.90
CA GLY A 244 -26.90 -10.10 0.52
C GLY A 244 -25.38 -10.22 0.41
N GLU A 245 -24.61 -9.27 0.95
CA GLU A 245 -23.15 -9.41 1.05
C GLU A 245 -22.77 -10.58 1.98
N MET A 246 -21.65 -11.23 1.69
CA MET A 246 -21.17 -12.31 2.55
C MET A 246 -20.66 -11.76 3.90
N PRO A 247 -21.02 -12.38 5.03
CA PRO A 247 -20.53 -11.96 6.35
C PRO A 247 -19.02 -11.77 6.44
N GLU A 248 -18.28 -12.73 5.89
CA GLU A 248 -16.82 -12.78 5.91
C GLU A 248 -16.22 -11.55 5.21
N ILE A 249 -16.85 -11.11 4.10
CA ILE A 249 -16.44 -9.93 3.33
C ILE A 249 -16.79 -8.64 4.06
N ALA A 250 -17.99 -8.54 4.66
CA ALA A 250 -18.39 -7.36 5.41
C ALA A 250 -17.48 -7.10 6.62
N VAL A 251 -17.04 -8.16 7.31
CA VAL A 251 -16.04 -8.07 8.39
C VAL A 251 -14.70 -7.60 7.85
N CYS A 252 -14.22 -8.16 6.73
CA CYS A 252 -13.01 -7.68 6.05
C CYS A 252 -13.10 -6.21 5.67
N ASP A 253 -14.21 -5.76 5.09
CA ASP A 253 -14.42 -4.36 4.71
C ASP A 253 -14.30 -3.42 5.91
N TYR A 254 -14.92 -3.80 7.02
CA TYR A 254 -14.89 -3.00 8.23
C TYR A 254 -13.48 -2.91 8.80
N ILE A 255 -12.78 -4.03 8.95
CA ILE A 255 -11.42 -4.06 9.50
C ILE A 255 -10.44 -3.35 8.56
N ALA A 256 -10.51 -3.62 7.26
CA ALA A 256 -9.68 -2.95 6.27
C ALA A 256 -9.93 -1.43 6.24
N GLY A 257 -11.15 -0.98 6.56
CA GLY A 257 -11.51 0.43 6.68
C GLY A 257 -10.91 1.15 7.90
N MET A 258 -10.45 0.43 8.93
CA MET A 258 -9.90 1.03 10.14
C MET A 258 -8.58 1.77 9.90
N THR A 259 -8.27 2.76 10.72
CA THR A 259 -6.91 3.31 10.85
C THR A 259 -6.13 2.50 11.88
N ASP A 260 -4.80 2.58 11.89
CA ASP A 260 -3.96 1.81 12.82
C ASP A 260 -4.34 2.12 14.28
N ASN A 261 -4.44 3.41 14.62
CA ASN A 261 -4.84 3.85 15.97
C ASN A 261 -6.27 3.42 16.33
N PHE A 262 -7.19 3.39 15.36
CA PHE A 262 -8.56 2.94 15.62
C PHE A 262 -8.62 1.44 15.85
N ALA A 263 -7.84 0.65 15.10
CA ALA A 263 -7.72 -0.80 15.29
C ALA A 263 -7.15 -1.12 16.68
N VAL A 264 -6.07 -0.45 17.09
CA VAL A 264 -5.49 -0.60 18.45
C VAL A 264 -6.53 -0.26 19.52
N LYS A 265 -7.18 0.89 19.41
CA LYS A 265 -8.20 1.31 20.38
C LYS A 265 -9.36 0.31 20.47
N LYS A 266 -9.83 -0.21 19.33
CA LYS A 266 -10.91 -1.21 19.31
C LYS A 266 -10.46 -2.51 19.95
N PHE A 267 -9.24 -2.95 19.68
CA PHE A 267 -8.69 -4.13 20.32
C PHE A 267 -8.60 -3.96 21.85
N GLU A 268 -8.12 -2.80 22.33
CA GLU A 268 -8.09 -2.49 23.76
C GLU A 268 -9.49 -2.48 24.39
N GLU A 269 -10.49 -1.89 23.72
CA GLU A 269 -11.88 -1.86 24.21
C GLU A 269 -12.51 -3.25 24.33
N ILE A 270 -12.15 -4.17 23.45
CA ILE A 270 -12.78 -5.50 23.33
C ILE A 270 -12.08 -6.53 24.22
N PHE A 271 -10.75 -6.56 24.21
CA PHE A 271 -9.97 -7.66 24.78
C PHE A 271 -9.24 -7.28 26.08
N ILE A 272 -9.08 -6.00 26.39
CA ILE A 272 -8.35 -5.55 27.58
C ILE A 272 -9.35 -5.07 28.65
N PRO A 273 -9.47 -5.77 29.79
CA PRO A 273 -10.35 -5.34 30.87
C PRO A 273 -9.95 -3.96 31.40
N GLN A 274 -10.90 -3.04 31.50
CA GLN A 274 -10.65 -1.73 32.09
C GLN A 274 -10.86 -1.76 33.61
N SER A 275 -9.83 -1.29 34.34
CA SER A 275 -9.94 -1.01 35.77
C SER A 275 -10.96 0.11 36.00
N TRP A 276 -11.79 -0.03 37.02
CA TRP A 276 -12.75 1.02 37.41
C TRP A 276 -11.98 2.29 37.78
N LYS A 277 -12.19 3.37 37.03
CA LYS A 277 -11.71 4.70 37.42
C LYS A 277 -12.75 5.30 38.37
N PHE A 278 -12.46 5.25 39.66
CA PHE A 278 -13.16 6.03 40.68
C PHE A 278 -12.70 7.48 40.64
#